data_AF-A0A1I7I9P9-F1
#
_entry.id   AF-A0A1I7I9P9-F1
#
_cell.length_a   1.000
_cell.length_b   1.000
_cell.length_c   1.000
_cell.angle_alpha   90.00
_cell.angle_beta   90.00
_cell.angle_gamma   90.00
#
_symmetry.space_group_name_H-M   'P 1'
#
loop_
_entity.id
_entity.type
_entity.pdbx_description
1 polymer ?
#
loop_
_entity_poly.entity_id
_entity_poly.type
_entity_poly.pdbx_seq_one_letter_code
_entity_poly.pdbx_strand_id
1 'polypeptide(L)'
;MKKRVVQLITGLVTAGMLAATGCVGAQAIRGMMPVETTETVEFAMAENESALSGSHNPGTTSYNEFWEIFREFDNCKDGSFAYAEGKHSVGYDGEILIVTSSGNSNSYIFYTKRKNEPVRYAGTLETKDSIKYKDGVFYVRHIEGSTYSYETYIVSSDGRRLIHREYAQLNGSYYAYYNSSNKSNDDAYKKEQRDAKSVYQKLEKEYKRLKGIDFKIYYL
;
A
#
# COMPACT_ATOMS: atom_id res chain seq x y z
N MET A 1 2.69 -55.97 -25.00
CA MET A 1 1.35 -55.44 -24.61
C MET A 1 1.60 -54.26 -23.66
N LYS A 2 1.16 -53.03 -24.01
CA LYS A 2 0.09 -52.23 -23.35
C LYS A 2 0.33 -51.99 -21.84
N LYS A 3 0.20 -50.83 -21.19
CA LYS A 3 -0.16 -49.42 -21.48
C LYS A 3 0.15 -48.61 -20.19
N ARG A 4 0.27 -47.28 -20.36
CA ARG A 4 0.31 -46.17 -19.38
C ARG A 4 -0.59 -46.36 -18.13
N VAL A 5 -0.20 -45.76 -16.99
CA VAL A 5 -0.97 -44.75 -16.20
C VAL A 5 0.00 -44.02 -15.25
N VAL A 6 0.07 -42.69 -15.35
CA VAL A 6 0.67 -41.80 -14.34
C VAL A 6 -0.50 -41.28 -13.48
N GLN A 7 -0.44 -41.51 -12.17
CA GLN A 7 -1.39 -40.96 -11.20
C GLN A 7 -0.79 -39.71 -10.56
N LEU A 8 -1.55 -38.62 -10.61
CA LEU A 8 -1.33 -37.35 -9.92
C LEU A 8 -1.18 -37.58 -8.41
N ILE A 9 -0.07 -37.12 -7.82
CA ILE A 9 0.07 -37.04 -6.36
C ILE A 9 -0.52 -35.70 -5.90
N THR A 10 -1.60 -35.85 -5.14
CA THR A 10 -2.28 -34.89 -4.29
C THR A 10 -1.29 -34.16 -3.38
N GLY A 11 -1.07 -32.87 -3.64
CA GLY A 11 -0.31 -31.98 -2.75
C GLY A 11 -1.13 -31.56 -1.55
N LEU A 12 -1.05 -32.34 -0.47
CA LEU A 12 -1.60 -32.03 0.84
C LEU A 12 -0.56 -31.19 1.58
N VAL A 13 -0.66 -29.85 1.50
CA VAL A 13 0.24 -28.96 2.23
C VAL A 13 -0.23 -28.84 3.68
N THR A 14 0.43 -29.66 4.49
CA THR A 14 1.03 -29.33 5.80
C THR A 14 0.16 -28.54 6.79
N ALA A 15 -0.48 -29.27 7.70
CA ALA A 15 -0.92 -28.76 8.99
C ALA A 15 0.28 -28.21 9.79
N GLY A 16 0.30 -26.90 10.01
CA GLY A 16 1.27 -26.24 10.88
C GLY A 16 0.95 -26.52 12.35
N MET A 17 1.85 -27.25 13.00
CA MET A 17 1.92 -27.38 14.46
C MET A 17 2.11 -26.00 15.10
N LEU A 18 1.34 -25.71 16.15
CA LEU A 18 1.80 -24.82 17.23
C LEU A 18 1.65 -25.56 18.55
N ALA A 19 2.81 -25.96 19.08
CA ALA A 19 2.98 -26.48 20.41
C ALA A 19 2.82 -25.32 21.41
N ALA A 20 1.81 -25.41 22.28
CA ALA A 20 1.71 -24.60 23.48
C ALA A 20 2.31 -25.38 24.65
N THR A 21 3.57 -25.09 24.99
CA THR A 21 4.19 -25.51 26.25
C THR A 21 4.74 -24.30 26.98
N GLY A 22 4.33 -24.11 28.23
CA GLY A 22 4.92 -23.14 29.16
C GLY A 22 4.05 -22.80 30.37
N CYS A 23 3.90 -23.74 31.31
CA CYS A 23 3.27 -23.57 32.63
C CYS A 23 4.00 -22.57 33.53
N VAL A 24 3.27 -21.78 34.35
CA VAL A 24 3.41 -21.63 35.83
C VAL A 24 2.09 -21.04 36.36
N GLY A 25 1.31 -21.72 37.20
CA GLY A 25 1.32 -21.45 38.64
C GLY A 25 -0.09 -21.20 39.17
N ALA A 26 -0.55 -22.06 40.08
CA ALA A 26 -1.90 -22.09 40.63
C ALA A 26 -2.27 -20.85 41.46
N GLN A 27 -3.53 -20.41 41.36
CA GLN A 27 -4.36 -20.02 42.50
C GLN A 27 -5.83 -20.06 42.10
N ALA A 28 -6.58 -20.98 42.72
CA ALA A 28 -8.03 -21.02 42.66
C ALA A 28 -8.59 -19.79 43.37
N ILE A 29 -9.07 -18.79 42.63
CA ILE A 29 -9.99 -17.79 43.16
C ILE A 29 -11.37 -18.11 42.58
N ARG A 30 -12.19 -18.76 43.40
CA ARG A 30 -13.65 -18.87 43.22
C ARG A 30 -14.21 -17.45 43.09
N GLY A 31 -14.79 -17.12 41.94
CA GLY A 31 -15.70 -15.98 41.83
C GLY A 31 -15.26 -14.80 40.96
N MET A 32 -14.65 -15.04 39.79
CA MET A 32 -14.61 -14.01 38.74
C MET A 32 -15.07 -14.59 37.41
N MET A 33 -15.88 -13.79 36.72
CA MET A 33 -16.59 -14.04 35.47
C MET A 33 -15.72 -14.74 34.42
N PRO A 34 -16.29 -15.57 33.53
CA PRO A 34 -15.54 -16.12 32.42
C PRO A 34 -14.96 -14.95 31.62
N VAL A 35 -13.64 -14.81 31.68
CA VAL A 35 -12.91 -13.97 30.74
C VAL A 35 -13.18 -14.61 29.39
N GLU A 36 -13.98 -13.94 28.56
CA GLU A 36 -14.11 -14.28 27.14
C GLU A 36 -12.69 -14.26 26.56
N THR A 37 -12.09 -15.44 26.43
CA THR A 37 -10.92 -15.65 25.61
C THR A 37 -11.32 -15.24 24.20
N THR A 38 -10.98 -14.01 23.85
CA THR A 38 -11.19 -13.49 22.50
C THR A 38 -10.18 -14.23 21.63
N GLU A 39 -10.64 -15.28 20.95
CA GLU A 39 -9.85 -15.98 19.95
C GLU A 39 -9.52 -14.98 18.82
N THR A 40 -8.30 -14.46 18.83
CA THR A 40 -7.76 -13.70 17.70
C THR A 40 -7.42 -14.69 16.61
N VAL A 41 -8.36 -14.95 15.71
CA VAL A 41 -8.10 -15.74 14.50
C VAL A 41 -7.24 -14.91 13.57
N GLU A 42 -5.96 -15.26 13.45
CA GLU A 42 -5.07 -14.70 12.45
C GLU A 42 -5.42 -15.31 11.09
N PHE A 43 -6.28 -14.64 10.32
CA PHE A 43 -6.47 -14.99 8.92
C PHE A 43 -5.27 -14.50 8.12
N ALA A 44 -4.47 -15.42 7.59
CA ALA A 44 -3.52 -15.11 6.53
C ALA A 44 -4.32 -14.72 5.28
N MET A 45 -4.40 -13.42 5.00
CA MET A 45 -5.20 -12.89 3.89
C MET A 45 -4.47 -13.12 2.57
N ALA A 46 -5.21 -13.59 1.54
CA ALA A 46 -4.71 -13.68 0.18
C ALA A 46 -4.27 -12.28 -0.31
N GLU A 47 -3.22 -12.23 -1.13
CA GLU A 47 -2.74 -11.00 -1.75
C GLU A 47 -3.90 -10.28 -2.45
N ASN A 48 -4.23 -9.07 -1.99
CA ASN A 48 -5.22 -8.22 -2.66
C ASN A 48 -4.52 -7.45 -3.78
N GLU A 49 -5.19 -7.33 -4.94
CA GLU A 49 -4.79 -6.40 -6.00
C GLU A 49 -4.82 -4.97 -5.45
N SER A 50 -3.63 -4.41 -5.20
CA SER A 50 -3.42 -3.07 -4.68
C SER A 50 -2.80 -2.21 -5.78
N ALA A 51 -3.08 -0.91 -5.74
CA ALA A 51 -2.38 0.04 -6.60
C ALA A 51 -0.86 0.09 -6.33
N LEU A 52 -0.35 -0.46 -5.23
CA LEU A 52 1.08 -0.48 -4.96
C LEU A 52 1.79 -1.52 -5.82
N SER A 53 2.38 -1.09 -6.94
CA SER A 53 3.17 -1.98 -7.79
C SER A 53 4.61 -2.03 -7.28
N GLY A 54 5.00 -3.19 -6.75
CA GLY A 54 6.38 -3.61 -6.47
C GLY A 54 7.33 -2.52 -5.98
N SER A 55 7.36 -2.25 -4.66
CA SER A 55 8.46 -1.53 -4.03
C SER A 55 9.69 -2.45 -3.87
N HIS A 56 10.13 -3.13 -4.93
CA HIS A 56 11.11 -4.23 -4.81
C HIS A 56 12.53 -3.74 -4.44
N ASN A 57 12.83 -2.44 -4.56
CA ASN A 57 14.07 -1.82 -4.07
C ASN A 57 13.83 -0.38 -3.54
N PRO A 58 13.09 -0.21 -2.43
CA PRO A 58 12.85 1.11 -1.83
C PRO A 58 14.12 1.63 -1.13
N GLY A 59 14.44 2.91 -1.31
CA GLY A 59 15.34 3.62 -0.39
C GLY A 59 16.72 4.03 -0.90
N THR A 60 17.10 3.72 -2.15
CA THR A 60 18.38 4.21 -2.72
C THR A 60 18.23 4.61 -4.18
N THR A 61 18.65 5.83 -4.51
CA THR A 61 18.91 6.28 -5.88
C THR A 61 20.34 6.81 -5.96
N SER A 62 20.86 7.05 -7.17
CA SER A 62 22.15 7.72 -7.37
C SER A 62 22.06 9.25 -7.35
N TYR A 63 20.85 9.84 -7.26
CA TYR A 63 20.67 11.29 -7.35
C TYR A 63 20.84 11.96 -5.99
N ASN A 64 21.49 13.12 -5.99
CA ASN A 64 21.54 13.98 -4.81
C ASN A 64 20.40 15.01 -4.81
N GLU A 65 19.95 15.40 -6.00
CA GLU A 65 18.92 16.42 -6.18
C GLU A 65 17.81 15.97 -7.13
N PHE A 66 16.59 16.47 -6.93
CA PHE A 66 15.43 16.12 -7.78
C PHE A 66 15.62 16.52 -9.23
N TRP A 67 16.32 17.62 -9.52
CA TRP A 67 16.54 18.06 -10.90
C TRP A 67 17.40 17.08 -11.71
N GLU A 68 18.17 16.20 -11.04
CA GLU A 68 18.94 15.15 -11.72
C GLU A 68 18.02 14.06 -12.30
N ILE A 69 16.87 13.82 -11.67
CA ILE A 69 15.84 12.91 -12.17
C ILE A 69 15.26 13.44 -13.48
N PHE A 70 15.03 14.76 -13.58
CA PHE A 70 14.51 15.37 -14.80
C PHE A 70 15.44 15.13 -16.00
N ARG A 71 16.77 15.18 -15.80
CA ARG A 71 17.74 14.91 -16.88
C ARG A 71 17.69 13.48 -17.43
N GLU A 72 17.23 12.52 -16.64
CA GLU A 72 16.99 11.17 -17.17
C GLU A 72 15.74 11.13 -18.04
N PHE A 73 14.68 11.83 -17.63
CA PHE A 73 13.48 11.96 -18.43
C PHE A 73 13.72 12.79 -19.70
N ASP A 74 14.63 13.77 -19.70
CA ASP A 74 15.05 14.54 -20.88
C ASP A 74 15.55 13.63 -22.02
N ASN A 75 16.10 12.46 -21.69
CA ASN A 75 16.58 11.49 -22.69
C ASN A 75 15.46 10.57 -23.22
N CYS A 76 14.27 10.59 -22.62
CA CYS A 76 13.09 9.88 -23.10
C CYS A 76 12.38 10.70 -24.19
N LYS A 77 12.79 10.48 -25.45
CA LYS A 77 12.33 11.22 -26.64
C LYS A 77 10.82 11.26 -26.90
N ASP A 78 10.03 10.45 -26.21
CA ASP A 78 8.57 10.27 -26.46
C ASP A 78 7.69 10.57 -25.23
N GLY A 79 8.24 11.13 -24.15
CA GLY A 79 7.50 11.37 -22.91
C GLY A 79 7.54 12.83 -22.51
N SER A 80 6.39 13.49 -22.44
CA SER A 80 6.28 14.61 -21.49
C SER A 80 6.20 14.00 -20.08
N PHE A 81 6.70 14.68 -19.06
CA PHE A 81 6.51 14.25 -17.68
C PHE A 81 5.83 15.35 -16.88
N ALA A 82 5.05 14.93 -15.90
CA ALA A 82 4.34 15.83 -15.01
C ALA A 82 4.84 15.58 -13.59
N TYR A 83 5.14 16.66 -12.85
CA TYR A 83 5.58 16.54 -11.47
C TYR A 83 4.81 17.43 -10.49
N ALA A 84 4.79 17.02 -9.23
CA ALA A 84 4.28 17.82 -8.12
C ALA A 84 5.32 17.86 -7.00
N GLU A 85 5.75 19.07 -6.63
CA GLU A 85 6.65 19.37 -5.50
C GLU A 85 5.84 19.86 -4.29
N GLY A 86 6.34 19.60 -3.08
CA GLY A 86 5.89 20.31 -1.87
C GLY A 86 4.78 19.64 -1.05
N LYS A 87 4.65 18.31 -1.10
CA LYS A 87 3.59 17.62 -0.37
C LYS A 87 4.16 16.83 0.81
N HIS A 88 4.18 17.43 1.99
CA HIS A 88 4.54 16.73 3.24
C HIS A 88 3.63 15.52 3.45
N SER A 89 4.17 14.34 3.74
CA SER A 89 3.35 13.19 4.13
C SER A 89 3.21 13.12 5.64
N VAL A 90 2.14 12.50 6.15
CA VAL A 90 1.97 12.31 7.60
C VAL A 90 3.18 11.58 8.17
N GLY A 91 3.93 12.25 9.05
CA GLY A 91 5.12 11.70 9.71
C GLY A 91 6.41 11.77 8.89
N TYR A 92 6.40 12.35 7.69
CA TYR A 92 7.59 12.62 6.89
C TYR A 92 7.81 14.13 6.72
N ASP A 93 9.00 14.59 7.10
CA ASP A 93 9.39 16.00 7.19
C ASP A 93 10.22 16.50 5.99
N GLY A 94 10.49 15.64 5.02
CA GLY A 94 11.21 16.00 3.80
C GLY A 94 10.30 16.41 2.65
N GLU A 95 10.94 16.65 1.50
CA GLU A 95 10.31 16.97 0.24
C GLU A 95 9.88 15.69 -0.48
N ILE A 96 8.77 15.75 -1.20
CA ILE A 96 8.25 14.66 -2.03
C ILE A 96 8.13 15.18 -3.46
N LEU A 97 8.69 14.42 -4.40
CA LEU A 97 8.52 14.57 -5.83
C LEU A 97 7.70 13.39 -6.33
N ILE A 98 6.58 13.68 -6.99
CA ILE A 98 5.76 12.66 -7.66
C ILE A 98 5.94 12.85 -9.15
N VAL A 99 6.35 11.80 -9.85
CA VAL A 99 6.57 11.81 -11.30
C VAL A 99 5.59 10.87 -11.99
N THR A 100 5.01 11.32 -13.09
CA THR A 100 4.19 10.50 -13.99
C THR A 100 4.50 10.88 -15.43
N SER A 101 4.37 9.95 -16.39
CA SER A 101 4.51 10.30 -17.81
C SER A 101 3.20 10.89 -18.33
N SER A 102 3.27 12.07 -18.94
CA SER A 102 2.13 12.69 -19.61
C SER A 102 1.91 12.02 -20.96
N GLY A 103 0.94 11.12 -20.98
CA GLY A 103 0.54 10.36 -22.16
C GLY A 103 -0.41 9.20 -21.91
N ASN A 104 -1.09 9.15 -20.75
CA ASN A 104 -1.90 8.02 -20.23
C ASN A 104 -1.15 6.97 -19.39
N SER A 105 0.00 7.30 -18.79
CA SER A 105 0.55 6.37 -17.81
C SER A 105 -0.25 6.43 -16.50
N ASN A 106 -0.75 5.27 -16.12
CA ASN A 106 -1.40 5.00 -14.85
C ASN A 106 -0.38 4.84 -13.72
N SER A 107 0.86 5.29 -13.91
CA SER A 107 1.98 5.01 -13.01
C SER A 107 2.51 6.31 -12.40
N TYR A 108 2.64 6.32 -11.09
CA TYR A 108 3.10 7.46 -10.31
C TYR A 108 4.27 7.02 -9.43
N ILE A 109 5.44 7.59 -9.71
CA ILE A 109 6.69 7.29 -9.03
C ILE A 109 6.91 8.32 -7.94
N PHE A 110 7.16 7.87 -6.72
CA PHE A 110 7.38 8.73 -5.56
C PHE A 110 8.86 8.75 -5.22
N TYR A 111 9.44 9.95 -5.26
CA TYR A 111 10.76 10.23 -4.73
C TYR A 111 10.67 11.12 -3.51
N THR A 112 11.62 10.96 -2.59
CA THR A 112 11.68 11.72 -1.36
C THR A 112 13.08 12.24 -1.11
N LYS A 113 13.20 13.38 -0.44
CA LYS A 113 14.48 13.97 -0.09
C LYS A 113 14.40 14.74 1.22
N ARG A 114 15.35 14.49 2.11
CA ARG A 114 15.62 15.34 3.28
C ARG A 114 16.77 16.27 3.00
N LYS A 115 16.85 17.35 3.79
CA LYS A 115 18.00 18.24 3.76
C LYS A 115 19.29 17.46 3.99
N ASN A 116 20.25 17.61 3.09
CA ASN A 116 21.56 16.94 3.11
C ASN A 116 21.51 15.40 3.01
N GLU A 117 20.40 14.83 2.57
CA GLU A 117 20.31 13.40 2.24
C GLU A 117 20.13 13.24 0.71
N PRO A 118 20.64 12.14 0.12
CA PRO A 118 20.38 11.84 -1.28
C PRO A 118 18.89 11.55 -1.51
N VAL A 119 18.47 11.67 -2.76
CA VAL A 119 17.10 11.34 -3.17
C VAL A 119 16.87 9.84 -2.99
N ARG A 120 15.66 9.48 -2.54
CA ARG A 120 15.21 8.09 -2.37
C ARG A 120 14.01 7.82 -3.23
N TYR A 121 13.95 6.62 -3.81
CA TYR A 121 12.74 6.06 -4.37
C TYR A 121 11.90 5.47 -3.22
N ALA A 122 10.67 5.95 -3.07
CA ALA A 122 9.74 5.51 -2.03
C ALA A 122 8.74 4.46 -2.54
N GLY A 123 8.44 4.43 -3.84
CA GLY A 123 7.53 3.44 -4.41
C GLY A 123 6.84 3.94 -5.66
N THR A 124 6.08 3.03 -6.29
CA THR A 124 5.27 3.30 -7.47
C THR A 124 3.82 2.94 -7.16
N LEU A 125 2.89 3.80 -7.58
CA LEU A 125 1.46 3.52 -7.56
C LEU A 125 0.94 3.39 -8.99
N GLU A 126 0.23 2.31 -9.25
CA GLU A 126 -0.45 2.00 -10.50
C GLU A 126 -1.97 2.12 -10.35
N THR A 127 -2.55 3.12 -11.00
CA THR A 127 -3.98 3.42 -10.95
C THR A 127 -4.48 4.01 -12.26
N LYS A 128 -5.67 3.54 -12.68
CA LYS A 128 -6.38 4.05 -13.87
C LYS A 128 -6.95 5.45 -13.70
N ASP A 129 -6.87 6.03 -12.50
CA ASP A 129 -7.39 7.34 -12.18
C ASP A 129 -6.31 8.28 -11.66
N SER A 130 -6.66 9.57 -11.56
CA SER A 130 -5.78 10.56 -10.94
C SER A 130 -5.55 10.26 -9.47
N ILE A 131 -4.29 10.35 -9.03
CA ILE A 131 -3.98 10.40 -7.60
C ILE A 131 -4.50 11.72 -7.02
N LYS A 132 -5.04 11.63 -5.80
CA LYS A 132 -5.53 12.77 -5.03
C LYS A 132 -4.73 12.91 -3.75
N TYR A 133 -4.71 14.11 -3.17
CA TYR A 133 -3.91 14.39 -1.99
C TYR A 133 -4.65 15.31 -1.02
N LYS A 134 -4.58 14.98 0.27
CA LYS A 134 -5.08 15.82 1.36
C LYS A 134 -4.34 15.51 2.64
N ASP A 135 -3.94 16.54 3.38
CA ASP A 135 -3.37 16.45 4.73
C ASP A 135 -2.24 15.40 4.88
N GLY A 136 -1.39 15.28 3.86
CA GLY A 136 -0.28 14.34 3.85
C GLY A 136 -0.63 12.88 3.53
N VAL A 137 -1.85 12.65 3.02
CA VAL A 137 -2.35 11.33 2.61
C VAL A 137 -2.65 11.36 1.11
N PHE A 138 -2.14 10.36 0.40
CA PHE A 138 -2.43 10.10 -1.00
C PHE A 138 -3.64 9.18 -1.09
N TYR A 139 -4.61 9.53 -1.93
CA TYR A 139 -5.81 8.75 -2.17
C TYR A 139 -5.78 8.24 -3.60
N VAL A 140 -6.03 6.95 -3.74
CA VAL A 140 -6.06 6.25 -5.01
C VAL A 140 -7.38 5.50 -5.15
N ARG A 141 -7.89 5.46 -6.37
CA ARG A 141 -8.95 4.54 -6.77
C ARG A 141 -8.34 3.53 -7.72
N HIS A 142 -8.51 2.24 -7.46
CA HIS A 142 -8.08 1.20 -8.39
C HIS A 142 -9.31 0.47 -8.94
N ILE A 143 -9.24 0.14 -10.23
CA ILE A 143 -10.36 -0.43 -11.00
C ILE A 143 -9.84 -1.64 -11.78
N GLU A 144 -10.28 -2.82 -11.36
CA GLU A 144 -9.98 -4.10 -11.98
C GLU A 144 -11.28 -4.82 -12.34
N GLY A 145 -11.59 -4.89 -13.64
CA GLY A 145 -12.86 -5.42 -14.12
C GLY A 145 -14.08 -4.69 -13.50
N SER A 146 -14.86 -5.41 -12.71
CA SER A 146 -16.01 -4.87 -11.96
C SER A 146 -15.70 -4.50 -10.50
N THR A 147 -14.45 -4.68 -10.07
CA THR A 147 -14.01 -4.39 -8.70
C THR A 147 -13.51 -2.95 -8.61
N TYR A 148 -14.03 -2.24 -7.62
CA TYR A 148 -13.57 -0.90 -7.25
C TYR A 148 -12.92 -0.98 -5.88
N SER A 149 -11.68 -0.53 -5.77
CA SER A 149 -11.02 -0.29 -4.49
C SER A 149 -10.68 1.18 -4.31
N TYR A 150 -10.70 1.61 -3.05
CA TYR A 150 -10.19 2.89 -2.60
C TYR A 150 -9.07 2.63 -1.60
N GLU A 151 -7.94 3.28 -1.84
CA GLU A 151 -6.69 3.00 -1.15
C GLU A 151 -6.08 4.32 -0.69
N THR A 152 -5.44 4.31 0.48
CA THR A 152 -4.67 5.45 0.95
C THR A 152 -3.23 5.09 1.23
N TYR A 153 -2.35 6.03 0.92
CA TYR A 153 -0.91 5.87 1.11
C TYR A 153 -0.31 7.07 1.82
N ILE A 154 0.73 6.81 2.58
CA ILE A 154 1.62 7.84 3.12
C ILE A 154 3.06 7.45 2.79
N VAL A 155 3.97 8.41 2.72
CA VAL A 155 5.41 8.14 2.77
C VAL A 155 5.80 7.83 4.21
N SER A 156 6.60 6.77 4.39
CA SER A 156 7.16 6.36 5.68
C SER A 156 7.98 7.48 6.32
N SER A 157 8.09 7.47 7.65
CA SER A 157 8.81 8.52 8.36
C SER A 157 10.30 8.64 8.00
N ASP A 158 10.91 7.61 7.43
CA ASP A 158 12.30 7.63 6.91
C ASP A 158 12.39 7.99 5.42
N GLY A 159 11.27 8.26 4.76
CA GLY A 159 11.19 8.58 3.33
C GLY A 159 11.44 7.40 2.41
N ARG A 160 11.67 6.19 2.93
CA ARG A 160 12.13 5.06 2.11
C ARG A 160 11.01 4.32 1.39
N ARG A 161 9.76 4.45 1.84
CA ARG A 161 8.65 3.59 1.38
C ARG A 161 7.33 4.34 1.29
N LEU A 162 6.47 3.91 0.38
CA LEU A 162 5.04 4.14 0.48
C LEU A 162 4.41 3.08 1.39
N ILE A 163 3.67 3.56 2.38
CA ILE A 163 2.95 2.76 3.35
C ILE A 163 1.47 2.79 2.97
N HIS A 164 0.91 1.61 2.71
CA HIS A 164 -0.52 1.43 2.49
C HIS A 164 -1.23 1.54 3.85
N ARG A 165 -2.15 2.50 3.97
CA ARG A 165 -2.81 2.89 5.23
C ARG A 165 -4.22 2.38 5.38
N GLU A 166 -5.10 2.68 4.43
CA GLU A 166 -6.48 2.20 4.42
C GLU A 166 -6.75 1.57 3.06
N TYR A 167 -7.44 0.43 3.05
CA TYR A 167 -7.93 -0.23 1.85
C TYR A 167 -9.40 -0.55 2.04
N ALA A 168 -10.21 -0.31 1.03
CA ALA A 168 -11.56 -0.82 0.97
C ALA A 168 -11.94 -1.18 -0.47
N GLN A 169 -12.54 -2.36 -0.66
CA GLN A 169 -13.01 -2.81 -1.96
C GLN A 169 -14.47 -3.28 -1.90
N LEU A 170 -15.13 -3.25 -3.06
CA LEU A 170 -16.42 -3.85 -3.30
C LEU A 170 -16.32 -4.86 -4.46
N ASN A 171 -16.37 -6.15 -4.13
CA ASN A 171 -16.43 -7.25 -5.10
C ASN A 171 -17.42 -8.32 -4.61
N GLY A 172 -18.71 -8.11 -4.87
CA GLY A 172 -19.80 -8.93 -4.32
C GLY A 172 -20.06 -8.75 -2.82
N SER A 173 -19.02 -8.46 -2.04
CA SER A 173 -19.07 -8.09 -0.62
C SER A 173 -18.09 -6.94 -0.33
N TYR A 174 -18.30 -6.24 0.79
CA TYR A 174 -17.40 -5.19 1.25
C TYR A 174 -16.24 -5.82 2.01
N TYR A 175 -15.03 -5.39 1.70
CA TYR A 175 -13.83 -5.78 2.42
C TYR A 175 -12.99 -4.54 2.69
N ALA A 176 -12.42 -4.43 3.89
CA ALA A 176 -11.57 -3.31 4.26
C ALA A 176 -10.55 -3.70 5.35
N TYR A 177 -9.38 -3.07 5.30
CA TYR A 177 -8.37 -3.16 6.36
C TYR A 177 -7.76 -1.79 6.64
N TYR A 178 -7.07 -1.69 7.78
CA TYR A 178 -6.32 -0.50 8.18
C TYR A 178 -4.96 -0.88 8.76
N ASN A 179 -3.92 -0.26 8.20
CA ASN A 179 -2.58 -0.26 8.73
C ASN A 179 -2.40 0.90 9.71
N SER A 180 -2.23 0.59 10.99
CA SER A 180 -1.94 1.60 12.01
C SER A 180 -0.47 2.08 11.99
N SER A 181 0.42 1.35 11.32
CA SER A 181 1.85 1.65 11.23
C SER A 181 2.13 2.79 10.25
N ASN A 182 3.13 3.61 10.58
CA ASN A 182 3.72 4.62 9.68
C ASN A 182 5.11 4.20 9.20
N LYS A 183 5.51 2.94 9.47
CA LYS A 183 6.89 2.46 9.27
C LYS A 183 6.97 1.26 8.32
N SER A 184 5.96 0.38 8.34
CA SER A 184 5.97 -0.82 7.50
C SER A 184 4.57 -1.19 6.99
N ASN A 185 4.55 -1.91 5.86
CA ASN A 185 3.36 -2.58 5.34
C ASN A 185 3.10 -3.93 6.02
N ASP A 186 4.05 -4.45 6.80
CA ASP A 186 3.92 -5.75 7.48
C ASP A 186 2.78 -5.75 8.52
N ASP A 187 2.41 -4.57 9.02
CA ASP A 187 1.30 -4.39 9.96
C ASP A 187 -0.06 -4.16 9.27
N ALA A 188 -0.09 -4.03 7.95
CA ALA A 188 -1.29 -3.65 7.19
C ALA A 188 -2.39 -4.71 7.25
N TYR A 189 -2.02 -5.98 7.39
CA TYR A 189 -2.92 -7.12 7.22
C TYR A 189 -3.62 -7.55 8.51
N LYS A 190 -3.52 -6.77 9.60
CA LYS A 190 -3.83 -7.29 10.93
C LYS A 190 -5.31 -7.20 11.35
N LYS A 191 -6.22 -6.54 10.63
CA LYS A 191 -7.62 -6.41 11.07
C LYS A 191 -8.64 -6.31 9.93
N GLU A 192 -9.53 -7.30 9.86
CA GLU A 192 -10.85 -7.13 9.26
C GLU A 192 -11.61 -6.06 10.06
N GLN A 193 -12.07 -5.00 9.40
CA GLN A 193 -12.87 -3.98 10.08
C GLN A 193 -14.32 -4.46 10.23
N ARG A 194 -14.87 -4.36 11.45
CA ARG A 194 -16.27 -4.72 11.77
C ARG A 194 -17.33 -3.97 10.96
N ASP A 195 -16.96 -2.95 10.16
CA ASP A 195 -17.84 -2.22 9.25
C ASP A 195 -17.13 -1.82 7.94
N ALA A 196 -16.72 -2.82 7.15
CA ALA A 196 -16.05 -2.61 5.86
C ALA A 196 -16.87 -1.71 4.89
N LYS A 197 -18.21 -1.75 4.99
CA LYS A 197 -19.09 -0.90 4.18
C LYS A 197 -18.94 0.58 4.51
N SER A 198 -18.94 0.94 5.79
CA SER A 198 -18.74 2.33 6.21
C SER A 198 -17.37 2.86 5.80
N VAL A 199 -16.32 2.04 5.90
CA VAL A 199 -14.96 2.41 5.44
C VAL A 199 -14.95 2.68 3.94
N TYR A 200 -15.52 1.78 3.14
CA TYR A 200 -15.63 1.95 1.70
C TYR A 200 -16.34 3.26 1.35
N GLN A 201 -17.51 3.51 1.96
CA GLN A 201 -18.30 4.72 1.71
C GLN A 201 -17.57 6.00 2.14
N LYS A 202 -16.83 5.95 3.25
CA LYS A 202 -15.97 7.05 3.73
C LYS A 202 -14.88 7.35 2.70
N LEU A 203 -14.09 6.35 2.30
CA LEU A 203 -12.98 6.53 1.36
C LEU A 203 -13.47 6.98 -0.02
N GLU A 204 -14.58 6.41 -0.51
CA GLU A 204 -15.22 6.83 -1.75
C GLU A 204 -15.63 8.31 -1.70
N LYS A 205 -16.29 8.72 -0.62
CA LYS A 205 -16.73 10.12 -0.42
C LYS A 205 -15.55 11.08 -0.27
N GLU A 206 -14.49 10.70 0.43
CA GLU A 206 -13.22 11.46 0.46
C GLU A 206 -12.67 11.59 -0.95
N TYR A 207 -12.43 10.47 -1.64
CA TYR A 207 -11.84 10.47 -2.97
C TYR A 207 -12.66 11.35 -3.94
N LYS A 208 -13.98 11.17 -4.03
CA LYS A 208 -14.83 11.92 -4.98
C LYS A 208 -14.83 13.43 -4.75
N ARG A 209 -14.68 13.90 -3.51
CA ARG A 209 -14.65 15.36 -3.22
C ARG A 209 -13.31 16.01 -3.53
N LEU A 210 -12.23 15.23 -3.48
CA LEU A 210 -10.88 15.75 -3.67
C LEU A 210 -10.64 16.03 -5.15
N LYS A 211 -9.89 17.10 -5.43
CA LYS A 211 -9.33 17.35 -6.75
C LYS A 211 -8.08 16.49 -6.95
N GLY A 212 -7.77 16.18 -8.21
CA GLY A 212 -6.50 15.55 -8.57
C GLY A 212 -5.33 16.42 -8.12
N ILE A 213 -4.17 15.80 -7.98
CA ILE A 213 -2.92 16.54 -7.83
C ILE A 213 -2.69 17.35 -9.11
N ASP A 214 -2.55 18.68 -8.97
CA ASP A 214 -2.12 19.52 -10.07
C ASP A 214 -0.64 19.25 -10.34
N PHE A 215 -0.36 18.59 -11.46
CA PHE A 215 0.99 18.37 -11.94
C PHE A 215 1.41 19.51 -12.86
N LYS A 216 2.63 20.01 -12.69
CA LYS A 216 3.25 20.89 -13.67
C LYS A 216 3.78 20.02 -14.80
N ILE A 217 3.30 20.27 -16.01
CA ILE A 217 3.75 19.57 -17.22
C ILE A 217 5.03 20.24 -17.71
N TYR A 218 6.07 19.46 -17.91
CA TYR A 218 7.28 19.89 -18.60
C TYR A 218 7.28 19.24 -19.99
N TYR A 219 7.21 20.10 -21.01
CA TYR A 219 7.42 19.70 -22.39
C TYR A 219 8.93 19.76 -22.65
N LEU A 220 9.47 18.65 -23.13
CA LEU A 220 10.84 18.52 -23.60
C LEU A 220 10.94 18.86 -25.07
#